data_AF-A0A2N0R543-F1
#
_entry.id   AF-A0A2N0R543-F1
#
_cell.length_a   1.000
_cell.length_b   1.000
_cell.length_c   1.000
_cell.angle_alpha   90.00
_cell.angle_beta   90.00
_cell.angle_gamma   90.00
#
_symmetry.space_group_name_H-M   'P 1'
#
loop_
_entity.id
_entity.type
_entity.pdbx_description
1 polymer ?
#
loop_
_entity_poly.entity_id
_entity_poly.type
_entity_poly.pdbx_seq_one_letter_code
_entity_poly.pdbx_strand_id
1 'polypeptide(L)'
;MTSYTIFDNINLEKKPIVKIGTFNIKCPPKTIAEGLVKMGTKCLDFIEQSVAFNTFRIEITPVNDQKLEWVYNLQVQTTTWFEHLYQNFSKNEVMEIARSYVNSVRNSYSPPPPPRKSEKISVPSNKYCEHHADCNFEHPISEIDQDWRNPRPKKSTCRRNFTNRKPKKNERIVLENNGWIVLSQQDNVREVLICPYPAIGYENDTIPPNYQQINHKNNRELIKDFTFWNWVLEYFLNTYLTKEICEDSEQCPIELLALNFGIWEATEAKDKQAKEFHGHLHVHLTRSAIDRFEINEVDAMYGKIGIPKQYSIQDCEELESKYLLSLEINRLQQDMRDVRDYLGELNEKMDHILGLKPPFITTMSMEQFLQKLDDFYYDRNNNFMSYLNSFQEHGISIIDIDYLKEKDWIELGVVKIGDRIKMTRESKIVCTSS
;
A
#
# COMPACT_ATOMS: atom_id res chain seq x y z
N MET A 1 2.17 -23.93 31.47
CA MET A 1 2.35 -23.22 30.19
C MET A 1 1.31 -22.11 30.13
N THR A 2 1.73 -20.86 29.97
CA THR A 2 0.83 -19.75 29.65
C THR A 2 0.27 -19.98 28.24
N SER A 3 -1.06 -19.97 28.11
CA SER A 3 -1.76 -20.23 26.85
C SER A 3 -1.66 -19.06 25.88
N TYR A 4 -1.62 -17.84 26.42
CA TYR A 4 -1.35 -16.60 25.70
C TYR A 4 -0.69 -15.58 26.62
N THR A 5 -0.04 -14.58 26.03
CA THR A 5 0.55 -13.42 26.70
C THR A 5 0.08 -12.16 26.00
N ILE A 6 -0.32 -11.14 26.77
CA ILE A 6 -0.71 -9.82 26.25
C ILE A 6 0.34 -8.83 26.74
N PHE A 7 0.92 -8.04 25.83
CA PHE A 7 1.92 -7.03 26.17
C PHE A 7 1.24 -5.75 26.60
N ASP A 8 1.80 -5.06 27.60
CA ASP A 8 1.17 -3.89 28.21
C ASP A 8 1.20 -2.65 27.32
N ASN A 9 2.31 -2.40 26.64
CA ASN A 9 2.51 -1.15 25.91
C ASN A 9 2.27 -1.30 24.40
N ILE A 10 1.57 -0.32 23.81
CA ILE A 10 1.39 -0.18 22.37
C ILE A 10 2.25 1.02 21.92
N ASN A 11 3.44 0.73 21.41
CA ASN A 11 4.37 1.74 20.89
C ASN A 11 4.47 1.64 19.37
N LEU A 12 4.11 2.73 18.68
CA LEU A 12 4.18 2.89 17.24
C LEU A 12 5.31 3.83 16.78
N GLU A 13 6.21 4.30 17.64
CA GLU A 13 7.23 5.30 17.28
C GLU A 13 8.24 4.79 16.25
N LYS A 14 8.55 3.49 16.26
CA LYS A 14 9.59 2.91 15.38
C LYS A 14 9.05 2.23 14.14
N LYS A 15 7.79 1.80 14.17
CA LYS A 15 7.15 1.07 13.08
C LYS A 15 5.63 1.14 13.19
N PRO A 16 4.92 1.09 12.05
CA PRO A 16 3.45 1.14 12.00
C PRO A 16 2.79 -0.19 12.42
N ILE A 17 3.57 -1.18 12.85
CA ILE A 17 3.09 -2.49 13.31
C ILE A 17 3.64 -2.81 14.70
N VAL A 18 2.76 -3.19 15.62
CA VAL A 18 3.10 -3.47 17.02
C VAL A 18 2.54 -4.82 17.44
N LYS A 19 3.34 -5.56 18.21
CA LYS A 19 2.95 -6.85 18.79
C LYS A 19 2.06 -6.59 19.99
N ILE A 20 0.86 -7.16 19.98
CA ILE A 20 -0.12 -7.01 21.07
C ILE A 20 -0.07 -8.20 22.01
N GLY A 21 0.20 -9.39 21.47
CA GLY A 21 0.34 -10.59 22.27
C GLY A 21 0.83 -11.78 21.46
N THR A 22 1.09 -12.88 22.17
CA THR A 22 1.43 -14.16 21.58
C THR A 22 0.58 -15.27 22.17
N PHE A 23 0.43 -16.37 21.43
CA PHE A 23 -0.22 -17.57 21.92
C PHE A 23 0.35 -18.81 21.21
N ASN A 24 0.17 -19.96 21.84
CA ASN A 24 0.54 -21.24 21.25
C ASN A 24 -0.69 -21.86 20.58
N ILE A 25 -0.61 -22.13 19.28
CA ILE A 25 -1.74 -22.67 18.50
C ILE A 25 -2.17 -24.08 18.95
N LYS A 26 -1.28 -24.82 19.65
CA LYS A 26 -1.58 -26.14 20.22
C LYS A 26 -2.35 -26.09 21.54
N CYS A 27 -2.55 -24.91 22.12
CA CYS A 27 -3.40 -24.76 23.30
C CYS A 27 -4.88 -25.00 22.97
N PRO A 28 -5.74 -25.28 23.97
CA PRO A 28 -7.16 -25.48 23.73
C PRO A 28 -7.81 -24.29 23.00
N PRO A 29 -8.61 -24.51 21.93
CA PRO A 29 -9.21 -23.45 21.12
C PRO A 29 -9.94 -22.38 21.93
N LYS A 30 -10.73 -22.78 22.93
CA LYS A 30 -11.46 -21.86 23.83
C LYS A 30 -10.52 -20.89 24.54
N THR A 31 -9.41 -21.39 25.06
CA THR A 31 -8.44 -20.56 25.78
C THR A 31 -7.73 -19.58 24.85
N ILE A 32 -7.44 -19.99 23.62
CA ILE A 32 -6.87 -19.11 22.60
C ILE A 32 -7.91 -18.04 22.21
N ALA A 33 -9.16 -18.42 21.98
CA ALA A 33 -10.25 -17.51 21.63
C ALA A 33 -10.46 -16.41 22.69
N GLU A 34 -10.43 -16.76 23.98
CA GLU A 34 -10.43 -15.77 25.08
C GLU A 34 -9.27 -14.77 24.98
N GLY A 35 -8.06 -15.27 24.67
CA GLY A 35 -6.88 -14.44 24.45
C GLY A 35 -7.04 -13.49 23.26
N LEU A 36 -7.55 -13.99 22.13
CA LEU A 36 -7.80 -13.20 20.93
C LEU A 36 -8.83 -12.09 21.17
N VAL A 37 -9.90 -12.38 21.90
CA VAL A 37 -10.91 -11.37 22.29
C VAL A 37 -10.29 -10.28 23.16
N LYS A 38 -9.44 -10.64 24.13
CA LYS A 38 -8.75 -9.66 24.99
C LYS A 38 -7.76 -8.80 24.21
N MET A 39 -6.96 -9.41 23.32
CA MET A 39 -6.02 -8.68 22.44
C MET A 39 -6.79 -7.75 21.49
N GLY A 40 -7.89 -8.22 20.92
CA GLY A 40 -8.77 -7.43 20.04
C GLY A 40 -9.42 -6.25 20.75
N THR A 41 -9.94 -6.47 21.97
CA THR A 41 -10.50 -5.40 22.81
C THR A 41 -9.45 -4.33 23.10
N LYS A 42 -8.23 -4.76 23.50
CA LYS A 42 -7.11 -3.85 23.74
C LYS A 42 -6.75 -3.01 22.50
N CYS A 43 -6.78 -3.60 21.31
CA CYS A 43 -6.55 -2.85 20.06
C CYS A 43 -7.62 -1.79 19.84
N LEU A 44 -8.90 -2.15 20.01
CA LEU A 44 -10.00 -1.21 19.85
C LEU A 44 -9.93 -0.06 20.86
N ASP A 45 -9.66 -0.35 22.13
CA ASP A 45 -9.53 0.67 23.18
C ASP A 45 -8.42 1.67 22.84
N PHE A 46 -7.28 1.20 22.32
CA PHE A 46 -6.18 2.05 21.87
C PHE A 46 -6.57 2.91 20.66
N ILE A 47 -7.21 2.30 19.67
CA ILE A 47 -7.63 3.01 18.44
C ILE A 47 -8.69 4.07 18.76
N GLU A 48 -9.64 3.78 19.65
CA GLU A 48 -10.70 4.72 20.05
C GLU A 48 -10.16 5.93 20.83
N GLN A 49 -9.03 5.75 21.54
CA GLN A 49 -8.31 6.86 22.19
C GLN A 49 -7.45 7.67 21.20
N SER A 50 -7.12 7.12 20.03
CA SER A 50 -6.32 7.78 19.01
C SER A 50 -7.18 8.40 17.92
N VAL A 51 -7.26 9.74 17.90
CA VAL A 51 -7.95 10.47 16.82
C VAL A 51 -7.25 10.28 15.46
N ALA A 52 -5.99 9.87 15.45
CA ALA A 52 -5.20 9.72 14.23
C ALA A 52 -5.50 8.41 13.48
N PHE A 53 -5.63 7.27 14.16
CA PHE A 53 -5.57 5.95 13.52
C PHE A 53 -6.95 5.34 13.23
N ASN A 54 -7.70 5.89 12.28
CA ASN A 54 -9.01 5.36 11.90
C ASN A 54 -8.97 4.17 10.91
N THR A 55 -7.81 3.89 10.32
CA THR A 55 -7.56 2.79 9.39
C THR A 55 -6.44 1.93 9.93
N PHE A 56 -6.75 0.66 10.18
CA PHE A 56 -5.84 -0.31 10.78
C PHE A 56 -6.22 -1.74 10.36
N ARG A 57 -5.34 -2.68 10.67
CA ARG A 57 -5.48 -4.11 10.40
C ARG A 57 -5.00 -4.89 11.61
N ILE A 58 -5.69 -5.99 11.88
CA ILE A 58 -5.17 -7.03 12.77
C ILE A 58 -4.56 -8.12 11.91
N GLU A 59 -3.32 -8.49 12.20
CA GLU A 59 -2.62 -9.59 11.54
C GLU A 59 -2.16 -10.63 12.57
N ILE A 60 -2.57 -11.88 12.39
CA ILE A 60 -2.16 -13.00 13.22
C ILE A 60 -1.26 -13.92 12.39
N THR A 61 0.02 -13.99 12.77
CA THR A 61 1.06 -14.69 12.00
C THR A 61 1.87 -15.66 12.86
N PRO A 62 2.32 -16.79 12.30
CA PRO A 62 3.27 -17.68 12.97
C PRO A 62 4.66 -17.01 13.10
N VAL A 63 5.35 -17.26 14.21
CA VAL A 63 6.64 -16.61 14.53
C VAL A 63 7.85 -17.49 14.22
N ASN A 64 7.66 -18.80 14.31
CA ASN A 64 8.74 -19.78 14.19
C ASN A 64 8.51 -20.70 13.00
N ASP A 65 9.58 -21.33 12.51
CA ASP A 65 9.54 -22.28 11.39
C ASP A 65 8.63 -23.48 11.69
N GLN A 66 8.45 -23.80 12.98
CA GLN A 66 7.55 -24.84 13.46
C GLN A 66 6.08 -24.40 13.51
N LYS A 67 5.78 -23.11 13.25
CA LYS A 67 4.47 -22.44 13.31
C LYS A 67 3.66 -22.74 14.58
N LEU A 68 4.33 -22.95 15.71
CA LEU A 68 3.69 -23.27 17.00
C LEU A 68 3.28 -22.03 17.78
N GLU A 69 4.13 -21.01 17.74
CA GLU A 69 3.87 -19.73 18.38
C GLU A 69 3.35 -18.75 17.33
N TRP A 70 2.29 -18.05 17.68
CA TRP A 70 1.62 -17.06 16.84
C TRP A 70 1.63 -15.71 17.54
N VAL A 71 1.83 -14.64 16.77
CA VAL A 71 1.76 -13.26 17.23
C VAL A 71 0.51 -12.61 16.69
N TYR A 72 -0.17 -11.90 17.58
CA TYR A 72 -1.24 -10.97 17.26
C TYR A 72 -0.66 -9.56 17.10
N ASN A 73 -0.74 -9.01 15.89
CA ASN A 73 -0.22 -7.69 15.56
C ASN A 73 -1.35 -6.70 15.29
N LEU A 74 -1.16 -5.46 15.76
CA LEU A 74 -1.91 -4.30 15.32
C LEU A 74 -1.06 -3.54 14.31
N GLN A 75 -1.59 -3.29 13.12
CA GLN A 75 -0.96 -2.50 12.08
C GLN A 75 -1.83 -1.29 11.75
N VAL A 76 -1.27 -0.08 11.87
CA VAL A 76 -1.95 1.16 11.46
C VAL A 76 -1.55 1.54 10.02
N GLN A 77 -2.35 2.36 9.37
CA GLN A 77 -2.03 2.86 8.04
C GLN A 77 -0.67 3.59 8.03
N THR A 78 0.25 3.17 7.15
CA THR A 78 1.64 3.66 7.12
C THR A 78 1.74 5.14 6.82
N THR A 79 0.84 5.67 6.00
CA THR A 79 0.81 7.10 5.65
C THR A 79 0.35 7.96 6.82
N THR A 80 -0.68 7.55 7.55
CA THR A 80 -1.13 8.21 8.78
C THR A 80 -0.11 8.09 9.91
N TRP A 81 0.55 6.93 10.02
CA TRP A 81 1.68 6.74 10.94
C TRP A 81 2.82 7.72 10.65
N PHE A 82 3.18 7.87 9.38
CA PHE A 82 4.21 8.82 8.97
C PHE A 82 3.83 10.27 9.29
N GLU A 83 2.59 10.67 9.02
CA GLU A 83 2.05 11.98 9.38
C GLU A 83 2.09 12.22 10.91
N HIS A 84 1.77 11.20 11.70
CA HIS A 84 1.88 11.24 13.16
C HIS A 84 3.34 11.40 13.61
N LEU A 85 4.30 10.71 12.99
CA LEU A 85 5.72 10.90 13.29
C LEU A 85 6.17 12.33 12.97
N TYR A 86 5.72 12.90 11.85
CA TYR A 86 6.02 14.29 11.45
C TYR A 86 5.54 15.34 12.45
N GLN A 87 4.51 15.03 13.25
CA GLN A 87 4.01 15.93 14.29
C GLN A 87 4.85 15.87 15.58
N ASN A 88 5.61 14.80 15.79
CA ASN A 88 6.26 14.50 17.07
C ASN A 88 7.80 14.49 17.00
N PHE A 89 8.39 14.34 15.80
CA PHE A 89 9.84 14.23 15.60
C PHE A 89 10.34 15.17 14.50
N SER A 90 11.65 15.43 14.45
CA SER A 90 12.24 16.23 13.39
C SER A 90 12.19 15.50 12.04
N LYS A 91 12.16 16.26 10.94
CA LYS A 91 12.12 15.71 9.58
C LYS A 91 13.17 14.62 9.32
N ASN A 92 14.40 14.82 9.81
CA ASN A 92 15.49 13.87 9.61
C ASN A 92 15.24 12.56 10.38
N GLU A 93 14.81 12.66 11.64
CA GLU A 93 14.48 11.49 12.46
C GLU A 93 13.33 10.69 11.85
N VAL A 94 12.27 11.37 11.38
CA VAL A 94 11.14 10.69 10.74
C VAL A 94 11.59 9.94 9.48
N MET A 95 12.45 10.56 8.66
CA MET A 95 12.99 9.90 7.46
C MET A 95 13.82 8.67 7.82
N GLU A 96 14.67 8.75 8.85
CA GLU A 96 15.47 7.63 9.31
C GLU A 96 14.61 6.47 9.84
N ILE A 97 13.61 6.77 10.67
CA ILE A 97 12.67 5.79 11.21
C ILE A 97 11.89 5.10 10.08
N ALA A 98 11.27 5.89 9.20
CA ALA A 98 10.46 5.37 8.10
C ALA A 98 11.29 4.54 7.12
N ARG A 99 12.50 5.00 6.77
CA ARG A 99 13.40 4.26 5.87
C ARG A 99 13.95 3.00 6.52
N SER A 100 14.25 3.02 7.83
CA SER A 100 14.65 1.83 8.58
C SER A 100 13.53 0.77 8.56
N TYR A 101 12.27 1.17 8.76
CA TYR A 101 11.14 0.27 8.66
C TYR A 101 11.00 -0.34 7.26
N VAL A 102 11.00 0.49 6.20
CA VAL A 102 10.87 0.02 4.81
C VAL A 102 12.01 -0.95 4.44
N ASN A 103 13.25 -0.59 4.78
CA ASN A 103 14.41 -1.45 4.52
C ASN A 103 14.30 -2.78 5.28
N SER A 104 13.83 -2.76 6.53
CA SER A 104 13.60 -3.99 7.30
C SER A 104 12.60 -4.91 6.60
N VAL A 105 11.50 -4.37 6.08
CA VAL A 105 10.49 -5.16 5.36
C VAL A 105 11.07 -5.71 4.05
N ARG A 106 11.69 -4.85 3.23
CA ARG A 106 12.31 -5.22 1.94
C ARG A 106 13.39 -6.29 2.10
N ASN A 107 14.25 -6.17 3.11
CA ASN A 107 15.34 -7.12 3.36
C ASN A 107 14.84 -8.48 3.85
N SER A 108 13.70 -8.52 4.54
CA SER A 108 13.07 -9.76 5.00
C SER A 108 12.22 -10.46 3.93
N TYR A 109 11.94 -9.77 2.82
CA TYR A 109 11.05 -10.27 1.79
C TYR A 109 11.73 -11.36 0.96
N SER A 110 11.12 -12.54 0.93
CA SER A 110 11.49 -13.63 0.03
C SER A 110 10.45 -13.74 -1.08
N PRO A 111 10.84 -13.62 -2.37
CA PRO A 111 9.91 -13.79 -3.47
C PRO A 111 9.25 -15.18 -3.41
N PRO A 112 7.91 -15.25 -3.39
CA PRO A 112 7.21 -16.52 -3.39
C PRO A 112 7.35 -17.21 -4.76
N PRO A 113 7.09 -18.52 -4.82
CA PRO A 113 7.19 -19.25 -6.08
C PRO A 113 6.18 -18.73 -7.13
N PRO A 114 6.39 -18.99 -8.43
CA PRO A 114 5.55 -18.45 -9.48
C PRO A 114 4.09 -18.90 -9.33
N PRO A 115 3.12 -18.06 -9.73
CA PRO A 115 1.71 -18.42 -9.67
C PRO A 115 1.42 -19.57 -10.63
N ARG A 116 0.51 -20.47 -10.25
CA ARG A 116 -0.02 -21.53 -11.12
C ARG A 116 -1.54 -21.44 -11.23
N LYS A 117 -2.13 -22.20 -12.15
CA LYS A 117 -3.58 -22.39 -12.22
C LYS A 117 -3.91 -23.83 -11.85
N SER A 118 -5.11 -24.03 -11.31
CA SER A 118 -5.71 -25.35 -11.20
C SER A 118 -5.82 -26.00 -12.57
N GLU A 119 -5.64 -27.32 -12.63
CA GLU A 119 -5.93 -28.12 -13.83
C GLU A 119 -7.43 -28.34 -14.02
N LYS A 120 -8.24 -28.09 -12.98
CA LYS A 120 -9.69 -28.22 -12.98
C LYS A 120 -10.35 -26.89 -13.36
N ILE A 121 -11.58 -26.98 -13.87
CA ILE A 121 -12.34 -25.80 -14.28
C ILE A 121 -12.84 -25.09 -13.02
N SER A 122 -12.45 -23.82 -12.87
CA SER A 122 -12.89 -23.00 -11.75
C SER A 122 -14.39 -22.73 -11.79
N VAL A 123 -15.05 -22.77 -10.64
CA VAL A 123 -16.43 -22.29 -10.51
C VAL A 123 -16.46 -20.78 -10.81
N PRO A 124 -17.22 -20.33 -11.81
CA PRO A 124 -17.40 -18.90 -12.04
C PRO A 124 -18.22 -18.32 -10.88
N SER A 125 -17.71 -17.26 -10.27
CA SER A 125 -18.45 -16.52 -9.26
C SER A 125 -18.79 -15.15 -9.84
N ASN A 126 -20.05 -14.75 -9.72
CA ASN A 126 -20.41 -13.35 -9.84
C ASN A 126 -20.04 -12.67 -8.52
N LYS A 127 -19.51 -11.44 -8.60
CA LYS A 127 -19.22 -10.44 -7.56
C LYS A 127 -19.28 -10.88 -6.08
N TYR A 128 -18.23 -10.49 -5.34
CA TYR A 128 -18.20 -10.40 -3.88
C TYR A 128 -19.61 -10.11 -3.30
N CYS A 129 -20.23 -11.14 -2.74
CA CYS A 129 -21.58 -11.16 -2.18
C CYS A 129 -22.69 -10.61 -3.13
N GLU A 130 -23.31 -11.47 -3.97
CA GLU A 130 -24.56 -11.09 -4.68
C GLU A 130 -25.64 -10.61 -3.68
N HIS A 131 -25.59 -11.09 -2.42
CA HIS A 131 -26.49 -10.71 -1.33
C HIS A 131 -26.23 -9.34 -0.70
N HIS A 132 -25.14 -8.64 -1.05
CA HIS A 132 -24.93 -7.26 -0.59
C HIS A 132 -26.00 -6.32 -1.15
N ALA A 133 -26.51 -6.62 -2.36
CA ALA A 133 -27.59 -5.88 -2.99
C ALA A 133 -28.99 -6.20 -2.43
N ASP A 134 -29.12 -7.28 -1.65
CA ASP A 134 -30.38 -7.79 -1.10
C ASP A 134 -30.57 -7.43 0.39
N CYS A 135 -29.65 -6.66 0.98
CA CYS A 135 -29.75 -6.18 2.35
C CYS A 135 -30.91 -5.16 2.49
N ASN A 136 -32.00 -5.57 3.15
CA ASN A 136 -33.21 -4.76 3.36
C ASN A 136 -33.18 -3.85 4.60
N PHE A 137 -32.00 -3.63 5.21
CA PHE A 137 -31.92 -2.87 6.45
C PHE A 137 -32.00 -1.35 6.21
N GLU A 138 -32.89 -0.66 6.93
CA GLU A 138 -32.90 0.81 7.03
C GLU A 138 -32.01 1.24 8.19
N HIS A 139 -30.95 2.00 7.92
CA HIS A 139 -29.94 2.33 8.93
C HIS A 139 -30.20 3.68 9.62
N PRO A 140 -29.96 3.78 10.94
CA PRO A 140 -29.70 5.05 11.61
C PRO A 140 -28.37 5.63 11.13
N ILE A 141 -28.36 6.92 10.79
CA ILE A 141 -27.16 7.65 10.40
C ILE A 141 -26.20 7.69 11.60
N SER A 142 -24.98 7.16 11.47
CA SER A 142 -23.93 7.45 12.44
C SER A 142 -23.58 8.94 12.32
N GLU A 143 -23.51 9.67 13.44
CA GLU A 143 -23.30 11.12 13.48
C GLU A 143 -21.95 11.59 12.87
N ILE A 144 -21.12 10.68 12.36
CA ILE A 144 -19.73 10.94 11.99
C ILE A 144 -19.57 11.20 10.48
N ASP A 145 -20.57 10.92 9.65
CA ASP A 145 -20.52 11.15 8.19
C ASP A 145 -21.13 12.50 7.76
N GLN A 146 -21.00 13.53 8.60
CA GLN A 146 -21.34 14.91 8.21
C GLN A 146 -20.21 15.50 7.34
N ASP A 147 -20.43 15.49 6.03
CA ASP A 147 -19.79 16.42 5.11
C ASP A 147 -20.11 17.87 5.56
N TRP A 148 -19.19 18.49 6.30
CA TRP A 148 -19.33 19.81 6.94
C TRP A 148 -19.77 20.93 5.98
N ARG A 149 -19.71 20.71 4.66
CA ARG A 149 -20.09 21.70 3.64
C ARG A 149 -21.55 21.59 3.20
N ASN A 150 -22.29 20.55 3.57
CA ASN A 150 -23.68 20.41 3.15
C ASN A 150 -24.52 19.57 4.15
N PRO A 151 -25.18 20.19 5.14
CA PRO A 151 -26.01 19.49 6.12
C PRO A 151 -27.35 19.12 5.48
N ARG A 152 -27.34 18.09 4.63
CA ARG A 152 -28.57 17.37 4.26
C ARG A 152 -28.38 15.92 4.68
N PRO A 153 -29.29 15.35 5.48
CA PRO A 153 -29.25 13.93 5.82
C PRO A 153 -29.40 13.12 4.53
N LYS A 154 -28.29 12.56 4.04
CA LYS A 154 -28.34 11.58 2.97
C LYS A 154 -28.74 10.25 3.59
N LYS A 155 -29.99 9.83 3.40
CA LYS A 155 -30.42 8.45 3.63
C LYS A 155 -29.62 7.55 2.68
N SER A 156 -28.61 6.84 3.16
CA SER A 156 -27.97 5.74 2.43
C SER A 156 -28.78 4.48 2.68
N THR A 157 -29.91 4.34 2.02
CA THR A 157 -30.53 3.02 1.88
C THR A 157 -29.67 2.20 0.93
N CYS A 158 -29.32 0.96 1.28
CA CYS A 158 -28.86 -0.05 0.34
C CYS A 158 -30.04 -0.40 -0.60
N ARG A 159 -30.39 0.51 -1.51
CA ARG A 159 -31.47 0.32 -2.49
C ARG A 159 -30.91 0.46 -3.90
N ARG A 160 -30.90 -0.66 -4.64
CA ARG A 160 -31.77 -0.84 -5.81
C ARG A 160 -31.63 -2.20 -6.51
N ASN A 161 -32.82 -2.79 -6.70
CA ASN A 161 -33.34 -3.55 -7.85
C ASN A 161 -32.65 -4.84 -8.28
N PHE A 162 -33.13 -5.98 -7.77
CA PHE A 162 -33.37 -7.16 -8.62
C PHE A 162 -34.64 -7.91 -8.20
N THR A 163 -35.76 -7.56 -8.83
CA THR A 163 -36.82 -8.55 -9.04
C THR A 163 -36.26 -9.63 -9.96
N ASN A 164 -36.25 -10.89 -9.49
CA ASN A 164 -36.08 -12.13 -10.27
C ASN A 164 -34.65 -12.61 -10.60
N ARG A 165 -33.76 -12.74 -9.61
CA ARG A 165 -32.67 -13.73 -9.71
C ARG A 165 -32.76 -14.71 -8.56
N LYS A 166 -33.17 -15.94 -8.85
CA LYS A 166 -32.93 -17.07 -7.93
C LYS A 166 -31.41 -17.21 -7.77
N PRO A 167 -30.87 -17.37 -6.56
CA PRO A 167 -29.45 -17.66 -6.36
C PRO A 167 -29.10 -18.91 -7.17
N LYS A 168 -28.06 -18.82 -8.01
CA LYS A 168 -27.58 -20.01 -8.72
C LYS A 168 -26.93 -20.90 -7.67
N LYS A 169 -27.44 -22.14 -7.53
CA LYS A 169 -26.72 -23.22 -6.83
C LYS A 169 -25.27 -23.24 -7.35
N ASN A 170 -24.30 -23.22 -6.44
CA ASN A 170 -22.84 -23.26 -6.65
C ASN A 170 -22.17 -21.88 -6.71
N GLU A 171 -22.36 -21.07 -5.67
CA GLU A 171 -21.38 -20.05 -5.30
C GLU A 171 -20.09 -20.71 -4.80
N ARG A 172 -18.96 -19.98 -4.75
CA ARG A 172 -17.65 -20.45 -4.26
C ARG A 172 -17.62 -20.68 -2.74
N ILE A 173 -18.64 -21.34 -2.23
CA ILE A 173 -18.80 -21.74 -0.84
C ILE A 173 -17.91 -22.96 -0.62
N VAL A 174 -16.89 -22.79 0.18
CA VAL A 174 -15.96 -23.84 0.57
C VAL A 174 -16.57 -24.66 1.71
N LEU A 175 -17.22 -23.98 2.65
CA LEU A 175 -17.81 -24.56 3.85
C LEU A 175 -18.97 -23.69 4.34
N GLU A 176 -20.08 -24.31 4.72
CA GLU A 176 -21.17 -23.69 5.47
C GLU A 176 -21.41 -24.52 6.72
N ASN A 177 -21.30 -23.92 7.91
CA ASN A 177 -21.53 -24.62 9.16
C ASN A 177 -21.88 -23.65 10.29
N ASN A 178 -22.90 -23.98 11.09
CA ASN A 178 -23.27 -23.27 12.32
C ASN A 178 -23.38 -21.74 12.17
N GLY A 179 -24.00 -21.28 11.07
CA GLY A 179 -24.19 -19.85 10.82
C GLY A 179 -22.93 -19.11 10.37
N TRP A 180 -21.87 -19.82 9.98
CA TRP A 180 -20.66 -19.26 9.37
C TRP A 180 -20.45 -19.84 7.98
N ILE A 181 -19.89 -19.02 7.10
CA ILE A 181 -19.59 -19.40 5.73
C ILE A 181 -18.13 -19.09 5.39
N VAL A 182 -17.52 -19.98 4.62
CA VAL A 182 -16.17 -19.82 4.07
C VAL A 182 -16.28 -19.67 2.56
N LEU A 183 -15.77 -18.56 2.03
CA LEU A 183 -15.85 -18.21 0.62
C LEU A 183 -14.46 -18.15 -0.01
N SER A 184 -14.28 -18.80 -1.15
CA SER A 184 -13.04 -18.73 -1.93
C SER A 184 -12.98 -17.46 -2.78
N GLN A 185 -11.85 -16.75 -2.72
CA GLN A 185 -11.64 -15.52 -3.48
C GLN A 185 -11.46 -15.78 -4.98
N GLN A 186 -12.04 -14.91 -5.80
CA GLN A 186 -11.99 -15.04 -7.26
C GLN A 186 -10.58 -14.81 -7.81
N ASP A 187 -9.91 -13.80 -7.30
CA ASP A 187 -8.62 -13.33 -7.79
C ASP A 187 -7.47 -14.28 -7.41
N ASN A 188 -7.61 -14.99 -6.29
CA ASN A 188 -6.63 -15.96 -5.80
C ASN A 188 -7.26 -16.96 -4.80
N VAL A 189 -7.29 -18.24 -5.12
CA VAL A 189 -7.89 -19.28 -4.26
C VAL A 189 -7.05 -19.60 -3.01
N ARG A 190 -5.84 -19.04 -2.90
CA ARG A 190 -5.03 -19.10 -1.67
C ARG A 190 -5.56 -18.21 -0.55
N GLU A 191 -6.59 -17.42 -0.83
CA GLU A 191 -7.29 -16.60 0.16
C GLU A 191 -8.75 -17.05 0.22
N VAL A 192 -9.20 -17.32 1.44
CA VAL A 192 -10.61 -17.55 1.74
C VAL A 192 -11.10 -16.53 2.76
N LEU A 193 -12.37 -16.18 2.69
CA LEU A 193 -13.02 -15.29 3.64
C LEU A 193 -13.94 -16.07 4.55
N ILE A 194 -13.86 -15.82 5.83
CA ILE A 194 -14.82 -16.32 6.82
C ILE A 194 -15.71 -15.18 7.24
N CYS A 195 -17.01 -15.31 7.03
CA CYS A 195 -17.99 -14.33 7.45
C CYS A 195 -19.22 -14.98 8.10
N PRO A 196 -19.97 -14.20 8.90
CA PRO A 196 -21.26 -14.66 9.38
C PRO A 196 -22.22 -14.91 8.20
N TYR A 197 -22.90 -16.05 8.22
CA TYR A 197 -23.90 -16.39 7.22
C TYR A 197 -25.29 -15.90 7.69
N PRO A 198 -25.94 -14.98 6.95
CA PRO A 198 -27.28 -14.53 7.30
C PRO A 198 -28.32 -15.64 7.04
N ALA A 199 -29.31 -15.76 7.91
CA ALA A 199 -30.40 -16.73 7.78
C ALA A 199 -31.45 -16.30 6.72
N ILE A 200 -31.00 -15.96 5.50
CA ILE A 200 -31.87 -15.51 4.41
C ILE A 200 -32.87 -16.63 4.07
N GLY A 201 -34.17 -16.30 4.05
CA GLY A 201 -35.25 -17.26 3.80
C GLY A 201 -35.91 -17.87 5.03
N TYR A 202 -35.43 -17.59 6.24
CA TYR A 202 -36.10 -17.96 7.51
C TYR A 202 -36.96 -16.83 8.09
N GLU A 203 -37.35 -15.83 7.26
CA GLU A 203 -38.09 -14.64 7.69
C GLU A 203 -39.43 -14.97 8.38
N ASN A 204 -40.04 -16.10 8.01
CA ASN A 204 -41.31 -16.57 8.53
C ASN A 204 -41.23 -17.94 9.25
N ASP A 205 -40.02 -18.48 9.43
CA ASP A 205 -39.77 -19.79 10.05
C ASP A 205 -39.04 -19.64 11.38
N THR A 206 -39.05 -20.72 12.18
CA THR A 206 -38.27 -20.75 13.43
C THR A 206 -36.79 -20.85 13.06
N ILE A 207 -36.04 -19.77 13.29
CA ILE A 207 -34.60 -19.71 12.99
C ILE A 207 -33.88 -20.82 13.76
N PRO A 208 -33.03 -21.63 13.11
CA PRO A 208 -32.22 -22.63 13.82
C PRO A 208 -31.38 -21.96 14.93
N PRO A 209 -31.12 -22.63 16.07
CA PRO A 209 -30.46 -22.00 17.24
C PRO A 209 -29.10 -21.34 16.97
N ASN A 210 -28.41 -21.76 15.91
CA ASN A 210 -27.08 -21.27 15.52
C ASN A 210 -27.10 -20.28 14.35
N TYR A 211 -28.28 -19.93 13.85
CA TYR A 211 -28.48 -18.95 12.78
C TYR A 211 -29.04 -17.66 13.40
N GLN A 212 -28.65 -16.50 12.87
CA GLN A 212 -29.20 -15.21 13.29
C GLN A 212 -29.96 -14.58 12.13
N GLN A 213 -31.13 -14.01 12.42
CA GLN A 213 -32.02 -13.35 11.44
C GLN A 213 -31.29 -12.25 10.66
N ILE A 214 -30.24 -11.67 11.26
CA ILE A 214 -29.44 -10.56 10.76
C ILE A 214 -27.97 -10.78 11.16
N ASN A 215 -27.27 -11.71 10.53
CA ASN A 215 -25.85 -11.96 10.83
C ASN A 215 -24.93 -10.87 10.20
N HIS A 216 -25.25 -9.60 10.47
CA HIS A 216 -24.52 -8.41 10.01
C HIS A 216 -23.57 -7.95 11.12
N LYS A 217 -22.49 -8.71 11.34
CA LYS A 217 -21.41 -8.26 12.23
C LYS A 217 -20.38 -7.49 11.42
N ASN A 218 -19.97 -6.32 11.88
CA ASN A 218 -18.79 -5.64 11.33
C ASN A 218 -17.50 -6.18 11.97
N ASN A 219 -16.33 -5.78 11.47
CA ASN A 219 -15.05 -6.25 11.99
C ASN A 219 -14.79 -5.83 13.45
N ARG A 220 -15.40 -4.73 13.95
CA ARG A 220 -15.29 -4.33 15.37
C ARG A 220 -16.07 -5.25 16.30
N GLU A 221 -17.14 -5.86 15.80
CA GLU A 221 -17.91 -6.85 16.54
C GLU A 221 -17.23 -8.22 16.45
N LEU A 222 -16.81 -8.64 15.26
CA LEU A 222 -16.14 -9.93 15.04
C LEU A 222 -14.85 -10.08 15.86
N ILE A 223 -14.02 -9.04 15.91
CA ILE A 223 -12.74 -9.09 16.64
C ILE A 223 -12.94 -9.36 18.15
N LYS A 224 -14.10 -9.00 18.72
CA LYS A 224 -14.47 -9.23 20.12
C LYS A 224 -15.39 -10.45 20.31
N ASP A 225 -15.72 -11.16 19.25
CA ASP A 225 -16.66 -12.28 19.31
C ASP A 225 -15.96 -13.58 19.68
N PHE A 226 -16.18 -14.05 20.90
CA PHE A 226 -15.67 -15.33 21.38
C PHE A 226 -16.19 -16.51 20.55
N THR A 227 -17.48 -16.51 20.20
CA THR A 227 -18.11 -17.61 19.45
C THR A 227 -17.49 -17.73 18.06
N PHE A 228 -17.24 -16.59 17.43
CA PHE A 228 -16.52 -16.52 16.15
C PHE A 228 -15.12 -17.11 16.26
N TRP A 229 -14.28 -16.59 17.16
CA TRP A 229 -12.90 -17.07 17.29
C TRP A 229 -12.82 -18.54 17.70
N ASN A 230 -13.70 -18.99 18.60
CA ASN A 230 -13.75 -20.39 18.97
C ASN A 230 -14.14 -21.28 17.78
N TRP A 231 -15.13 -20.87 16.97
CA TRP A 231 -15.50 -21.62 15.77
C TRP A 231 -14.36 -21.66 14.74
N VAL A 232 -13.67 -20.53 14.51
CA VAL A 232 -12.52 -20.46 13.60
C VAL A 232 -11.42 -21.43 14.02
N LEU A 233 -11.11 -21.49 15.32
CA LEU A 233 -10.01 -22.32 15.84
C LEU A 233 -10.41 -23.80 15.99
N GLU A 234 -11.57 -24.08 16.59
CA GLU A 234 -12.02 -25.42 16.93
C GLU A 234 -12.55 -26.18 15.72
N TYR A 235 -13.42 -25.53 14.94
CA TYR A 235 -14.08 -26.18 13.81
C TYR A 235 -13.31 -25.95 12.51
N PHE A 236 -13.18 -24.70 12.06
CA PHE A 236 -12.57 -24.43 10.75
C PHE A 236 -11.11 -24.88 10.67
N LEU A 237 -10.26 -24.44 11.61
CA LEU A 237 -8.84 -24.79 11.59
C LEU A 237 -8.62 -26.26 11.99
N ASN A 238 -9.00 -26.64 13.22
CA ASN A 238 -8.61 -27.94 13.76
C ASN A 238 -9.41 -29.12 13.20
N THR A 239 -10.67 -28.93 12.82
CA THR A 239 -11.53 -30.03 12.34
C THR A 239 -11.54 -30.08 10.83
N TYR A 240 -12.06 -29.04 10.17
CA TYR A 240 -12.20 -29.04 8.72
C TYR A 240 -10.84 -28.98 8.01
N LEU A 241 -10.03 -27.95 8.28
CA LEU A 241 -8.81 -27.72 7.50
C LEU A 241 -7.71 -28.73 7.85
N THR A 242 -7.38 -28.90 9.14
CA THR A 242 -6.29 -29.79 9.56
C THR A 242 -6.64 -31.27 9.41
N LYS A 243 -7.79 -31.72 9.92
CA LYS A 243 -8.13 -33.17 9.90
C LYS A 243 -8.76 -33.60 8.59
N GLU A 244 -9.82 -32.93 8.15
CA GLU A 244 -10.60 -33.42 6.99
C GLU A 244 -9.88 -33.14 5.66
N ILE A 245 -9.35 -31.92 5.45
CA ILE A 245 -8.69 -31.56 4.19
C ILE A 245 -7.21 -31.98 4.19
N CYS A 246 -6.47 -31.63 5.25
CA CYS A 246 -5.02 -31.86 5.31
C CYS A 246 -4.61 -33.20 5.94
N GLU A 247 -5.55 -34.03 6.41
CA GLU A 247 -5.29 -35.35 7.02
C GLU A 247 -4.19 -35.32 8.10
N ASP A 248 -4.27 -34.35 9.01
CA ASP A 248 -3.33 -34.15 10.13
C ASP A 248 -1.87 -33.96 9.70
N SER A 249 -1.65 -33.30 8.55
CA SER A 249 -0.29 -32.95 8.13
C SER A 249 0.44 -32.16 9.21
N GLU A 250 1.73 -32.47 9.46
CA GLU A 250 2.54 -31.80 10.49
C GLU A 250 2.67 -30.27 10.27
N GLN A 251 2.45 -29.81 9.04
CA GLN A 251 2.54 -28.40 8.69
C GLN A 251 1.21 -27.67 8.92
N CYS A 252 1.25 -26.51 9.58
CA CYS A 252 0.06 -25.67 9.71
C CYS A 252 -0.40 -25.15 8.34
N PRO A 253 -1.68 -25.37 7.96
CA PRO A 253 -2.21 -25.03 6.65
C PRO A 253 -2.49 -23.53 6.44
N ILE A 254 -2.31 -22.71 7.48
CA ILE A 254 -2.53 -21.26 7.46
C ILE A 254 -1.19 -20.51 7.51
N GLU A 255 -1.10 -19.42 6.77
CA GLU A 255 0.03 -18.49 6.74
C GLU A 255 -0.28 -17.16 7.45
N LEU A 256 -1.53 -16.69 7.36
CA LEU A 256 -1.98 -15.43 7.95
C LEU A 256 -3.49 -15.48 8.20
N LEU A 257 -3.91 -14.89 9.31
CA LEU A 257 -5.28 -14.44 9.53
C LEU A 257 -5.29 -12.90 9.60
N ALA A 258 -6.20 -12.24 8.90
CA ALA A 258 -6.28 -10.79 8.89
C ALA A 258 -7.71 -10.23 8.95
N LEU A 259 -7.90 -9.15 9.72
CA LEU A 259 -9.14 -8.35 9.75
C LEU A 259 -8.79 -6.91 9.37
N ASN A 260 -9.46 -6.38 8.36
CA ASN A 260 -9.24 -5.02 7.88
C ASN A 260 -10.24 -4.04 8.50
N PHE A 261 -9.82 -2.80 8.76
CA PHE A 261 -10.68 -1.76 9.33
C PHE A 261 -10.51 -0.46 8.55
N GLY A 262 -11.55 0.39 8.57
CA GLY A 262 -11.50 1.68 7.91
C GLY A 262 -11.42 1.58 6.38
N ILE A 263 -10.54 2.36 5.74
CA ILE A 263 -10.45 2.42 4.27
C ILE A 263 -10.01 1.08 3.66
N TRP A 264 -9.18 0.30 4.36
CA TRP A 264 -8.72 -1.01 3.88
C TRP A 264 -9.88 -1.99 3.67
N GLU A 265 -10.84 -2.04 4.58
CA GLU A 265 -12.04 -2.87 4.45
C GLU A 265 -12.86 -2.50 3.20
N ALA A 266 -13.15 -1.20 3.02
CA ALA A 266 -13.93 -0.73 1.88
C ALA A 266 -13.24 -0.99 0.53
N THR A 267 -11.92 -0.89 0.51
CA THR A 267 -11.14 -1.05 -0.72
C THR A 267 -11.13 -2.51 -1.14
N GLU A 268 -11.01 -3.42 -0.18
CA GLU A 268 -10.97 -4.86 -0.43
C GLU A 268 -12.34 -5.43 -0.81
N ALA A 269 -13.40 -5.00 -0.10
CA ALA A 269 -14.77 -5.36 -0.45
C ALA A 269 -15.24 -4.75 -1.80
N LYS A 270 -14.45 -3.82 -2.39
CA LYS A 270 -14.84 -2.98 -3.53
C LYS A 270 -16.19 -2.28 -3.29
N ASP A 271 -16.47 -2.01 -2.01
CA ASP A 271 -17.71 -1.42 -1.55
C ASP A 271 -17.42 -0.44 -0.42
N LYS A 272 -17.87 0.80 -0.60
CA LYS A 272 -17.65 1.87 0.38
C LYS A 272 -18.44 1.66 1.67
N GLN A 273 -19.52 0.86 1.63
CA GLN A 273 -20.39 0.60 2.78
C GLN A 273 -19.94 -0.62 3.61
N ALA A 274 -19.11 -1.51 3.05
CA ALA A 274 -18.58 -2.69 3.73
C ALA A 274 -17.95 -2.43 5.10
N LYS A 275 -17.40 -1.21 5.31
CA LYS A 275 -16.79 -0.78 6.58
C LYS A 275 -17.71 -0.98 7.80
N GLU A 276 -19.01 -0.93 7.61
CA GLU A 276 -19.99 -0.83 8.70
C GLU A 276 -20.85 -2.09 8.88
N PHE A 277 -20.84 -3.05 7.93
CA PHE A 277 -21.91 -4.06 7.88
C PHE A 277 -21.49 -5.51 7.59
N HIS A 278 -20.30 -5.76 7.04
CA HIS A 278 -19.91 -7.09 6.56
C HIS A 278 -18.48 -7.45 6.93
N GLY A 279 -18.28 -7.64 8.23
CA GLY A 279 -17.01 -8.12 8.74
C GLY A 279 -16.69 -9.51 8.18
N HIS A 280 -15.42 -9.69 7.83
CA HIS A 280 -14.91 -10.94 7.31
C HIS A 280 -13.44 -11.10 7.67
N LEU A 281 -13.08 -12.32 8.07
CA LEU A 281 -11.71 -12.71 8.34
C LEU A 281 -11.07 -13.23 7.06
N HIS A 282 -9.98 -12.61 6.65
CA HIS A 282 -9.13 -13.08 5.58
C HIS A 282 -8.24 -14.20 6.10
N VAL A 283 -8.21 -15.32 5.38
CA VAL A 283 -7.38 -16.47 5.72
C VAL A 283 -6.49 -16.80 4.54
N HIS A 284 -5.18 -16.65 4.71
CA HIS A 284 -4.20 -17.05 3.72
C HIS A 284 -3.79 -18.50 3.96
N LEU A 285 -4.01 -19.34 2.95
CA LEU A 285 -3.71 -20.76 2.97
C LEU A 285 -2.34 -21.04 2.35
N THR A 286 -1.64 -22.05 2.88
CA THR A 286 -0.41 -22.57 2.26
C THR A 286 -0.73 -23.16 0.88
N ARG A 287 0.28 -23.24 0.00
CA ARG A 287 0.11 -23.97 -1.28
C ARG A 287 -0.24 -25.44 -1.06
N SER A 288 0.38 -26.08 -0.06
CA SER A 288 0.07 -27.46 0.29
C SER A 288 -1.40 -27.64 0.67
N ALA A 289 -2.00 -26.72 1.43
CA ALA A 289 -3.42 -26.78 1.74
C ALA A 289 -4.29 -26.72 0.47
N ILE A 290 -3.92 -25.88 -0.51
CA ILE A 290 -4.63 -25.83 -1.79
C ILE A 290 -4.50 -27.13 -2.57
N ASP A 291 -3.31 -27.73 -2.63
CA ASP A 291 -3.11 -29.02 -3.28
C ASP A 291 -4.02 -30.09 -2.64
N ARG A 292 -4.20 -30.04 -1.32
CA ARG A 292 -5.13 -30.92 -0.59
C ARG A 292 -6.59 -30.65 -0.91
N PHE A 293 -7.00 -29.39 -1.04
CA PHE A 293 -8.35 -29.06 -1.52
C PHE A 293 -8.60 -29.60 -2.95
N GLU A 294 -7.59 -29.54 -3.83
CA GLU A 294 -7.70 -30.09 -5.18
C GLU A 294 -7.83 -31.63 -5.17
N ILE A 295 -7.09 -32.32 -4.30
CA ILE A 295 -7.17 -33.78 -4.12
C ILE A 295 -8.54 -34.21 -3.57
N ASN A 296 -9.09 -33.44 -2.62
CA ASN A 296 -10.41 -33.69 -2.03
C ASN A 296 -11.58 -33.23 -2.91
N GLU A 297 -11.30 -32.83 -4.15
CA GLU A 297 -12.26 -32.41 -5.16
C GLU A 297 -13.18 -31.25 -4.74
N VAL A 298 -12.68 -30.32 -3.91
CA VAL A 298 -13.44 -29.14 -3.46
C VAL A 298 -13.47 -28.09 -4.57
N ASP A 299 -14.57 -28.08 -5.34
CA ASP A 299 -14.72 -27.29 -6.57
C ASP A 299 -14.58 -25.77 -6.40
N ALA A 300 -15.03 -25.23 -5.26
CA ALA A 300 -14.89 -23.83 -4.88
C ALA A 300 -13.42 -23.37 -4.81
N MET A 301 -12.48 -24.30 -4.63
CA MET A 301 -11.04 -24.03 -4.50
C MET A 301 -10.27 -24.17 -5.82
N TYR A 302 -10.94 -24.50 -6.93
CA TYR A 302 -10.32 -24.50 -8.26
C TYR A 302 -10.17 -23.08 -8.79
N GLY A 303 -8.93 -22.67 -9.13
CA GLY A 303 -8.70 -21.36 -9.72
C GLY A 303 -7.24 -20.95 -9.83
N LYS A 304 -6.99 -19.64 -9.79
CA LYS A 304 -5.64 -19.07 -9.81
C LYS A 304 -4.99 -19.25 -8.44
N ILE A 305 -3.88 -19.96 -8.40
CA ILE A 305 -3.07 -20.21 -7.20
C ILE A 305 -1.91 -19.24 -7.24
N GLY A 306 -2.18 -18.05 -6.71
CA GLY A 306 -1.30 -16.91 -6.80
C GLY A 306 -0.40 -16.73 -5.59
N ILE A 307 -0.02 -15.48 -5.38
CA ILE A 307 0.64 -15.00 -4.18
C ILE A 307 -0.44 -14.30 -3.37
N PRO A 308 -0.75 -14.76 -2.14
CA PRO A 308 -1.67 -14.05 -1.25
C PRO A 308 -1.17 -12.63 -1.03
N LYS A 309 -2.09 -11.73 -0.68
CA LYS A 309 -1.78 -10.31 -0.50
C LYS A 309 -0.59 -10.12 0.45
N GLN A 310 0.44 -9.39 -0.01
CA GLN A 310 1.62 -9.09 0.78
C GLN A 310 1.45 -7.71 1.41
N TYR A 311 0.69 -7.67 2.49
CA TYR A 311 0.27 -6.43 3.17
C TYR A 311 1.42 -5.48 3.48
N SER A 312 2.47 -5.97 4.15
CA SER A 312 3.63 -5.16 4.52
C SER A 312 4.37 -4.54 3.32
N ILE A 313 4.43 -5.25 2.19
CA ILE A 313 5.05 -4.74 0.95
C ILE A 313 4.19 -3.65 0.33
N GLN A 314 2.88 -3.86 0.22
CA GLN A 314 1.96 -2.85 -0.31
C GLN A 314 1.96 -1.58 0.54
N ASP A 315 1.98 -1.75 1.85
CA ASP A 315 1.98 -0.66 2.81
C ASP A 315 3.31 0.14 2.76
N CYS A 316 4.43 -0.54 2.47
CA CYS A 316 5.72 0.12 2.20
C CYS A 316 5.73 0.85 0.85
N GLU A 317 5.16 0.25 -0.20
CA GLU A 317 5.07 0.88 -1.53
C GLU A 317 4.21 2.15 -1.49
N GLU A 318 3.11 2.15 -0.74
CA GLU A 318 2.29 3.35 -0.51
C GLU A 318 3.09 4.43 0.23
N LEU A 319 3.80 4.07 1.30
CA LEU A 319 4.62 5.01 2.08
C LEU A 319 5.74 5.64 1.24
N GLU A 320 6.43 4.82 0.44
CA GLU A 320 7.50 5.27 -0.44
C GLU A 320 6.99 6.22 -1.51
N SER A 321 5.92 5.82 -2.20
CA SER A 321 5.33 6.59 -3.30
C SER A 321 4.73 7.91 -2.83
N LYS A 322 4.04 7.92 -1.69
CA LYS A 322 3.35 9.12 -1.19
C LYS A 322 4.31 10.12 -0.53
N TYR A 323 5.33 9.65 0.19
CA TYR A 323 6.18 10.52 1.00
C TYR A 323 7.67 10.38 0.69
N LEU A 324 8.25 9.19 0.89
CA LEU A 324 9.70 9.07 0.99
C LEU A 324 10.43 9.46 -0.29
N LEU A 325 9.94 9.06 -1.46
CA LEU A 325 10.58 9.36 -2.75
C LEU A 325 10.77 10.87 -2.96
N SER A 326 9.72 11.65 -2.73
CA SER A 326 9.78 13.11 -2.91
C SER A 326 10.76 13.78 -1.94
N LEU A 327 10.78 13.32 -0.69
CA LEU A 327 11.61 13.87 0.36
C LEU A 327 13.09 13.53 0.14
N GLU A 328 13.38 12.33 -0.35
CA GLU A 328 14.73 11.89 -0.70
C GLU A 328 15.26 12.60 -1.93
N ILE A 329 14.43 12.78 -2.97
CA ILE A 329 14.82 13.57 -4.15
C ILE A 329 15.18 14.99 -3.72
N ASN A 330 14.36 15.63 -2.88
CA ASN A 330 14.65 16.98 -2.38
C ASN A 330 15.94 17.04 -1.55
N ARG A 331 16.21 16.02 -0.73
CA ARG A 331 17.46 15.91 0.04
C ARG A 331 18.67 15.76 -0.89
N LEU A 332 18.61 14.85 -1.85
CA LEU A 332 19.68 14.66 -2.83
C LEU A 332 19.94 15.92 -3.65
N GLN A 333 18.89 16.66 -4.04
CA GLN A 333 19.04 17.94 -4.72
C GLN A 333 19.74 19.00 -3.86
N GLN A 334 19.50 18.99 -2.54
CA GLN A 334 20.20 19.88 -1.62
C GLN A 334 21.66 19.45 -1.47
N ASP A 335 21.93 18.17 -1.21
CA ASP A 335 23.29 17.64 -1.09
C ASP A 335 24.11 17.94 -2.36
N MET A 336 23.50 17.84 -3.55
CA MET A 336 24.13 18.22 -4.82
C MET A 336 24.44 19.71 -4.95
N ARG A 337 23.59 20.60 -4.39
CA ARG A 337 23.87 22.04 -4.34
C ARG A 337 25.03 22.33 -3.41
N ASP A 338 25.01 21.75 -2.21
CA ASP A 338 26.05 21.94 -1.20
C ASP A 338 27.42 21.45 -1.72
N VAL A 339 27.46 20.30 -2.41
CA VAL A 339 28.68 19.81 -3.05
C VAL A 339 29.16 20.75 -4.17
N ARG A 340 28.24 21.30 -4.98
CA ARG A 340 28.59 22.25 -6.04
C ARG A 340 29.21 23.53 -5.46
N ASP A 341 28.62 24.06 -4.39
CA ASP A 341 29.09 25.28 -3.73
C ASP A 341 30.48 25.04 -3.10
N TYR A 342 30.66 23.90 -2.42
CA TYR A 342 31.97 23.50 -1.87
C TYR A 342 33.05 23.36 -2.96
N LEU A 343 32.72 22.76 -4.11
CA LEU A 343 33.64 22.66 -5.24
C LEU A 343 33.99 24.04 -5.83
N GLY A 344 33.02 24.95 -5.89
CA GLY A 344 33.24 26.35 -6.27
C GLY A 344 34.25 27.05 -5.35
N GLU A 345 34.04 26.97 -4.04
CA GLU A 345 34.96 27.55 -3.05
C GLU A 345 36.37 26.95 -3.12
N LEU A 346 36.46 25.63 -3.34
CA LEU A 346 37.74 24.94 -3.46
C LEU A 346 38.50 25.39 -4.71
N ASN A 347 37.79 25.59 -5.82
CA ASN A 347 38.37 26.11 -7.05
C ASN A 347 38.94 27.53 -6.85
N GLU A 348 38.19 28.43 -6.20
CA GLU A 348 38.66 29.78 -5.88
C GLU A 348 39.91 29.78 -4.98
N LYS A 349 39.93 28.91 -3.96
CA LYS A 349 41.10 28.75 -3.06
C LYS A 349 42.31 28.21 -3.83
N MET A 350 42.11 27.27 -4.74
CA MET A 350 43.18 26.67 -5.55
C MET A 350 43.77 27.69 -6.51
N ASP A 351 42.93 28.49 -7.19
CA ASP A 351 43.37 29.61 -8.03
C ASP A 351 44.25 30.58 -7.22
N HIS A 352 43.80 30.93 -6.01
CA HIS A 352 44.56 31.82 -5.13
C HIS A 352 45.94 31.25 -4.71
N ILE A 353 46.01 29.97 -4.33
CA ILE A 353 47.26 29.31 -3.88
C ILE A 353 48.26 29.15 -5.02
N LEU A 354 47.80 28.75 -6.20
CA LEU A 354 48.68 28.46 -7.33
C LEU A 354 49.24 29.74 -7.98
N GLY A 355 48.84 30.94 -7.49
CA GLY A 355 49.19 32.20 -8.14
C GLY A 355 48.65 32.27 -9.57
N LEU A 356 47.75 31.35 -9.92
CA LEU A 356 46.91 31.46 -11.07
C LEU A 356 46.03 32.65 -10.74
N LYS A 357 46.34 33.82 -11.31
CA LYS A 357 45.25 34.76 -11.58
C LYS A 357 44.14 33.89 -12.14
N PRO A 358 42.88 33.96 -11.63
CA PRO A 358 41.78 33.26 -12.28
C PRO A 358 41.99 33.54 -13.75
N PRO A 359 42.04 32.52 -14.63
CA PRO A 359 42.39 32.74 -16.01
C PRO A 359 41.61 33.98 -16.40
N PHE A 360 42.34 35.01 -16.85
CA PHE A 360 41.71 36.04 -17.64
C PHE A 360 41.29 35.27 -18.90
N ILE A 361 40.25 34.44 -18.79
CA ILE A 361 39.30 34.28 -19.84
C ILE A 361 38.99 35.72 -20.12
N THR A 362 39.49 36.21 -21.24
CA THR A 362 39.06 37.48 -21.76
C THR A 362 37.59 37.21 -22.04
N THR A 363 36.73 37.41 -21.05
CA THR A 363 35.32 37.04 -21.11
C THR A 363 34.68 38.05 -22.04
N MET A 364 34.80 37.76 -23.32
CA MET A 364 33.90 38.30 -24.30
C MET A 364 32.51 38.02 -23.75
N SER A 365 31.78 39.07 -23.39
CA SER A 365 30.39 38.93 -22.98
C SER A 365 29.57 38.37 -24.15
N MET A 366 28.42 37.76 -23.87
CA MET A 366 27.52 37.31 -24.93
C MET A 366 27.16 38.46 -25.88
N GLU A 367 27.00 39.68 -25.35
CA GLU A 367 26.81 40.90 -26.14
C GLU A 367 27.97 41.18 -27.09
N GLN A 368 29.21 41.18 -26.59
CA GLN A 368 30.40 41.38 -27.44
C GLN A 368 30.57 40.26 -28.48
N PHE A 369 30.20 39.03 -28.15
CA PHE A 369 30.26 37.88 -29.05
C PHE A 369 29.25 37.96 -30.18
N LEU A 370 27.99 38.26 -29.86
CA LEU A 370 26.94 38.44 -30.86
C LEU A 370 27.22 39.68 -31.73
N GLN A 371 27.72 40.77 -31.15
CA GLN A 371 28.13 41.96 -31.90
C GLN A 371 29.27 41.64 -32.87
N LYS A 372 30.27 40.87 -32.43
CA LYS A 372 31.35 40.40 -33.31
C LYS A 372 30.81 39.55 -34.45
N LEU A 373 29.87 38.63 -34.18
CA LEU A 373 29.24 37.83 -35.23
C LEU A 373 28.49 38.69 -36.24
N ASP A 374 27.78 39.72 -35.78
CA ASP A 374 27.16 40.71 -36.67
C ASP A 374 28.24 41.42 -37.50
N ASP A 375 29.30 41.95 -36.90
CA ASP A 375 30.35 42.66 -37.65
C ASP A 375 31.05 41.78 -38.71
N PHE A 376 31.23 40.48 -38.42
CA PHE A 376 31.89 39.53 -39.32
C PHE A 376 30.97 38.94 -40.41
N TYR A 377 29.68 38.77 -40.11
CA TYR A 377 28.72 38.09 -40.97
C TYR A 377 27.55 38.97 -41.39
N TYR A 378 27.69 40.30 -41.25
CA TYR A 378 26.66 41.27 -41.60
C TYR A 378 26.27 41.13 -43.08
N ASP A 379 25.10 40.54 -43.31
CA ASP A 379 24.35 40.64 -44.55
C ASP A 379 22.89 40.91 -44.18
N ARG A 380 22.06 41.37 -45.13
CA ARG A 380 20.65 41.78 -44.88
C ARG A 380 19.77 40.69 -44.24
N ASN A 381 20.27 39.47 -44.05
CA ASN A 381 19.56 38.31 -43.51
C ASN A 381 20.09 37.79 -42.16
N ASN A 382 21.18 38.33 -41.60
CA ASN A 382 21.74 37.90 -40.30
C ASN A 382 21.71 39.08 -39.30
N ASN A 383 21.16 38.85 -38.11
CA ASN A 383 21.15 39.80 -37.00
C ASN A 383 21.29 39.00 -35.70
N PHE A 384 22.51 38.67 -35.35
CA PHE A 384 22.87 37.86 -34.19
C PHE A 384 22.53 38.57 -32.87
N MET A 385 22.65 39.90 -32.83
CA MET A 385 22.28 40.70 -31.65
C MET A 385 20.79 40.60 -31.29
N SER A 386 19.92 40.23 -32.23
CA SER A 386 18.50 39.98 -31.92
C SER A 386 18.27 38.85 -30.92
N TYR A 387 19.23 37.93 -30.76
CA TYR A 387 19.12 36.81 -29.82
C TYR A 387 19.60 37.16 -28.41
N LEU A 388 20.25 38.31 -28.18
CA LEU A 388 20.92 38.65 -26.92
C LEU A 388 20.01 38.50 -25.69
N ASN A 389 18.79 39.04 -25.75
CA ASN A 389 17.84 38.96 -24.65
C ASN A 389 17.50 37.51 -24.30
N SER A 390 17.30 36.66 -25.31
CA SER A 390 16.97 35.25 -25.09
C SER A 390 18.12 34.50 -24.43
N PHE A 391 19.37 34.75 -24.83
CA PHE A 391 20.54 34.13 -24.20
C PHE A 391 20.72 34.61 -22.74
N GLN A 392 20.46 35.89 -22.46
CA GLN A 392 20.53 36.44 -21.11
C GLN A 392 19.43 35.89 -20.19
N GLU A 393 18.19 35.84 -20.66
CA GLU A 393 17.04 35.29 -19.90
C GLU A 393 17.26 33.81 -19.51
N HIS A 394 17.93 33.05 -20.37
CA HIS A 394 18.22 31.63 -20.14
C HIS A 394 19.57 31.40 -19.44
N GLY A 395 20.31 32.47 -19.10
CA GLY A 395 21.60 32.37 -18.41
C GLY A 395 22.69 31.65 -19.21
N ILE A 396 22.62 31.68 -20.55
CA ILE A 396 23.53 30.96 -21.43
C ILE A 396 24.79 31.79 -21.70
N SER A 397 25.95 31.23 -21.41
CA SER A 397 27.26 31.81 -21.72
C SER A 397 27.81 31.30 -23.07
N ILE A 398 28.90 31.91 -23.56
CA ILE A 398 29.55 31.48 -24.82
C ILE A 398 30.05 30.04 -24.71
N ILE A 399 30.48 29.60 -23.52
CA ILE A 399 31.00 28.24 -23.30
C ILE A 399 29.87 27.20 -23.42
N ASP A 400 28.65 27.59 -23.04
CA ASP A 400 27.49 26.70 -23.08
C ASP A 400 27.01 26.39 -24.51
N ILE A 401 27.37 27.24 -25.49
CA ILE A 401 27.00 27.10 -26.91
C ILE A 401 27.37 25.71 -27.47
N ASP A 402 28.51 25.16 -27.08
CA ASP A 402 29.01 23.87 -27.58
C ASP A 402 28.20 22.68 -27.06
N TYR A 403 27.41 22.89 -26.00
CA TYR A 403 26.60 21.85 -25.34
C TYR A 403 25.11 21.94 -25.67
N LEU A 404 24.68 22.98 -26.40
CA LEU A 404 23.29 23.17 -26.79
C LEU A 404 22.84 22.09 -27.79
N LYS A 405 21.76 21.40 -27.45
CA LYS A 405 21.07 20.45 -28.32
C LYS A 405 20.05 21.18 -29.18
N GLU A 406 19.55 20.50 -30.22
CA GLU A 406 18.62 21.08 -31.19
C GLU A 406 17.40 21.77 -30.55
N LYS A 407 16.83 21.15 -29.50
CA LYS A 407 15.71 21.73 -28.75
C LYS A 407 16.06 23.04 -28.05
N ASP A 408 17.28 23.16 -27.52
CA ASP A 408 17.73 24.32 -26.75
C ASP A 408 17.91 25.52 -27.69
N TRP A 409 18.41 25.29 -28.91
CA TRP A 409 18.48 26.30 -29.96
C TRP A 409 17.11 26.84 -30.40
N ILE A 410 16.09 25.97 -30.43
CA ILE A 410 14.72 26.36 -30.76
C ILE A 410 14.11 27.20 -29.65
N GLU A 411 14.33 26.82 -28.38
CA GLU A 411 13.89 27.58 -27.20
C GLU A 411 14.55 28.97 -27.15
N LEU A 412 15.81 29.08 -27.57
CA LEU A 412 16.54 30.35 -27.70
C LEU A 412 16.13 31.19 -28.93
N GLY A 413 15.16 30.73 -29.73
CA GLY A 413 14.68 31.42 -30.93
C GLY A 413 15.64 31.38 -32.13
N VAL A 414 16.77 30.66 -32.04
CA VAL A 414 17.76 30.51 -33.13
C VAL A 414 17.32 29.37 -34.05
N VAL A 415 16.35 29.62 -34.91
CA VAL A 415 15.75 28.59 -35.79
C VAL A 415 16.62 28.30 -37.03
N LYS A 416 17.41 29.28 -37.48
CA LYS A 416 18.26 29.13 -38.68
C LYS A 416 19.48 28.27 -38.37
N ILE A 417 19.60 27.13 -39.07
CA ILE A 417 20.75 26.22 -38.95
C ILE A 417 22.08 26.94 -39.26
N GLY A 418 22.08 27.86 -40.23
CA GLY A 418 23.27 28.64 -40.58
C GLY A 418 23.80 29.50 -39.42
N ASP A 419 22.90 30.06 -38.61
CA ASP A 419 23.27 30.90 -37.46
C ASP A 419 23.88 30.04 -36.35
N ARG A 420 23.29 28.87 -36.08
CA ARG A 420 23.80 27.88 -35.12
C ARG A 420 25.24 27.46 -35.46
N ILE A 421 25.49 27.11 -36.72
CA ILE A 421 26.82 26.67 -37.19
C ILE A 421 27.87 27.77 -37.00
N LYS A 422 27.52 29.02 -37.32
CA LYS A 422 28.43 30.17 -37.16
C LYS A 422 28.72 30.43 -35.68
N MET A 423 27.68 30.43 -34.83
CA MET A 423 27.83 30.60 -33.38
C MET A 423 28.71 29.49 -32.76
N THR A 424 28.45 28.21 -33.07
CA THR A 424 29.25 27.08 -32.55
C THR A 424 30.69 27.06 -33.08
N ARG A 425 30.93 27.57 -34.29
CA ARG A 425 32.29 27.67 -34.83
C ARG A 425 33.08 28.76 -34.11
N GLU A 426 32.49 29.95 -33.97
CA GLU A 426 33.17 31.10 -33.39
C GLU A 426 33.29 30.98 -31.86
N SER A 427 32.35 30.32 -31.16
CA SER A 427 32.46 30.00 -29.73
C SER A 427 33.75 29.22 -29.46
N LYS A 428 34.06 28.21 -30.29
CA LYS A 428 35.27 27.40 -30.17
C LYS A 428 36.56 28.19 -30.36
N ILE A 429 36.56 29.15 -31.29
CA ILE A 429 37.73 30.02 -31.53
C ILE A 429 37.96 30.94 -30.33
N VAL A 430 36.88 31.50 -29.76
CA VAL A 430 36.93 32.34 -28.56
C VAL A 430 37.41 31.52 -27.34
N CYS A 431 37.00 30.26 -27.22
CA CYS A 431 37.38 29.38 -26.12
C CYS A 431 38.77 28.71 -26.25
N THR A 432 39.38 28.68 -27.45
CA THR A 432 40.70 28.05 -27.68
C THR A 432 41.86 29.04 -27.77
N SER A 433 41.58 30.34 -27.90
CA SER A 433 42.59 31.40 -27.96
C SER A 433 42.96 31.96 -26.57
N SER A 434 42.64 31.23 -25.50
CA SER A 434 42.81 31.61 -24.09
C SER A 434 43.93 30.81 -23.43
#